data_AF-A0A3P6SGT6-F1
#
_entry.id   AF-A0A3P6SGT6-F1
#
_cell.length_a   1.000
_cell.length_b   1.000
_cell.length_c   1.000
_cell.angle_alpha   90.00
_cell.angle_beta   90.00
_cell.angle_gamma   90.00
#
_symmetry.space_group_name_H-M   'P 1'
#
loop_
_entity.id
_entity.type
_entity.pdbx_description
1 polymer ?
#
loop_
_entity_poly.entity_id
_entity_poly.type
_entity_poly.pdbx_seq_one_letter_code
_entity_poly.pdbx_strand_id
1 'polypeptide(L)'
;MAEWMKTSQLARLLKEDKKLLDEQVRLMQAKIEALKRTTQKQEDKERLLLTNIATLEKEATARQQSQEAYKRKAVECQQQAEDLRVTVQKYVGQLNEAQTIVQEKASAYEQVSFRHQRLQEELVTLRRKYERLRKIEQSHNADEVLLAEIQDYKVVYADSRCIFLNIRNFSVYEQLTCPTCKTNKKDAILTKCFHVFCLNCLKTRYETRNRKCPKCNATFGANDYHRIYLT
;
A
#
# COMPACT_ATOMS: atom_id res chain seq x y z
N MET A 1 1.42 -100.43 76.06
CA MET A 1 2.16 -100.27 74.77
C MET A 1 1.29 -99.63 73.68
N ALA A 2 0.08 -100.15 73.39
CA ALA A 2 -0.81 -99.60 72.36
C ALA A 2 -1.34 -98.17 72.63
N GLU A 3 -1.68 -97.83 73.87
CA GLU A 3 -2.14 -96.46 74.22
C GLU A 3 -1.04 -95.40 74.12
N TRP A 4 0.20 -95.77 74.46
CA TRP A 4 1.37 -94.91 74.31
C TRP A 4 1.69 -94.65 72.82
N MET A 5 1.56 -95.66 71.97
CA MET A 5 1.72 -95.50 70.52
C MET A 5 0.64 -94.59 69.92
N LYS A 6 -0.63 -94.71 70.35
CA LYS A 6 -1.73 -93.84 69.90
C LYS A 6 -1.55 -92.39 70.33
N THR A 7 -1.18 -92.15 71.58
CA THR A 7 -0.92 -90.79 72.11
C THR A 7 0.32 -90.16 71.46
N SER A 8 1.38 -90.93 71.20
CA SER A 8 2.56 -90.49 70.44
C SER A 8 2.20 -90.11 68.99
N GLN A 9 1.38 -90.93 68.32
CA GLN A 9 0.90 -90.65 66.96
C GLN A 9 0.01 -89.40 66.91
N LEU A 10 -0.88 -89.20 67.88
CA LEU A 10 -1.72 -88.01 67.99
C LEU A 10 -0.89 -86.75 68.24
N ALA A 11 0.11 -86.82 69.13
CA ALA A 11 1.03 -85.72 69.39
C ALA A 11 1.86 -85.34 68.14
N ARG A 12 2.24 -86.34 67.32
CA ARG A 12 2.90 -86.10 66.03
C ARG A 12 1.99 -85.35 65.06
N LEU A 13 0.75 -85.80 64.89
CA LEU A 13 -0.24 -85.16 64.01
C LEU A 13 -0.53 -83.71 64.46
N LEU A 14 -0.75 -83.47 65.75
CA LEU A 14 -0.96 -82.11 66.29
C LEU A 14 0.26 -81.19 66.05
N LYS A 15 1.48 -81.75 66.09
CA LYS A 15 2.70 -80.99 65.78
C LYS A 15 2.83 -80.68 64.29
N GLU A 16 2.39 -81.59 63.42
CA GLU A 16 2.32 -81.37 61.97
C GLU A 16 1.26 -80.32 61.63
N ASP A 17 0.06 -80.41 62.22
CA ASP A 17 -1.02 -79.43 62.06
C ASP A 17 -0.60 -78.04 62.55
N LYS A 18 0.06 -77.96 63.72
CA LYS A 18 0.61 -76.68 64.21
C LYS A 18 1.60 -76.07 63.23
N LYS A 19 2.50 -76.87 62.65
CA LYS A 19 3.46 -76.37 61.63
C LYS A 19 2.75 -75.88 60.37
N LEU A 20 1.71 -76.57 59.93
CA LEU A 20 0.91 -76.16 58.78
C LEU A 20 0.17 -74.85 59.05
N LEU A 21 -0.42 -74.70 60.24
CA LEU A 21 -1.04 -73.46 60.69
C LEU A 21 -0.02 -72.31 60.78
N ASP A 22 1.16 -72.56 61.35
CA ASP A 22 2.23 -71.56 61.44
C ASP A 22 2.68 -71.08 60.05
N GLU A 23 2.83 -71.99 59.07
CA GLU A 23 3.17 -71.61 57.70
C GLU A 23 2.01 -70.87 57.00
N GLN A 24 0.76 -71.28 57.22
CA GLN A 24 -0.41 -70.56 56.71
C GLN A 24 -0.46 -69.12 57.26
N VAL A 25 -0.22 -68.94 58.56
CA VAL A 25 -0.16 -67.61 59.19
C VAL A 25 0.98 -66.79 58.58
N ARG A 26 2.16 -67.38 58.36
CA ARG A 26 3.31 -66.72 57.74
C ARG A 26 2.99 -66.25 56.31
N LEU A 27 2.36 -67.10 55.50
CA LEU A 27 1.95 -66.77 54.14
C LEU A 27 0.88 -65.67 54.12
N MET A 28 -0.10 -65.73 55.03
CA MET A 28 -1.11 -64.67 55.15
C MET A 28 -0.49 -63.33 55.56
N GLN A 29 0.44 -63.32 56.50
CA GLN A 29 1.19 -62.12 56.89
C GLN A 29 1.96 -61.53 55.71
N ALA A 30 2.69 -62.35 54.95
CA ALA A 30 3.39 -61.90 53.75
C ALA A 30 2.45 -61.32 52.69
N LYS A 31 1.26 -61.93 52.52
CA LYS A 31 0.21 -61.42 51.62
C LYS A 31 -0.36 -60.09 52.10
N ILE A 32 -0.62 -59.94 53.39
CA ILE A 32 -1.11 -58.68 54.00
C ILE A 32 -0.09 -57.56 53.78
N GLU A 33 1.20 -57.82 54.00
CA GLU A 33 2.25 -56.82 53.76
C GLU A 33 2.36 -56.43 52.29
N ALA A 34 2.27 -57.40 51.37
CA ALA A 34 2.25 -57.14 49.94
C ALA A 34 1.07 -56.26 49.55
N LEU A 35 -0.13 -56.57 50.05
CA LEU A 35 -1.35 -55.79 49.81
C LEU A 35 -1.24 -54.37 50.37
N LYS A 36 -0.73 -54.20 51.61
CA LYS A 36 -0.48 -52.88 52.19
C LYS A 36 0.44 -52.02 51.32
N ARG A 37 1.54 -52.61 50.82
CA ARG A 37 2.46 -51.91 49.89
C ARG A 37 1.77 -51.51 48.59
N THR A 38 0.88 -52.34 48.05
CA THR A 38 0.13 -51.98 46.84
C THR A 38 -0.91 -50.89 47.09
N THR A 39 -1.61 -50.93 48.22
CA THR A 39 -2.59 -49.92 48.61
C THR A 39 -1.91 -48.56 48.79
N GLN A 40 -0.77 -48.49 49.49
CA GLN A 40 -0.02 -47.24 49.63
C GLN A 40 0.37 -46.63 48.27
N LYS A 41 0.86 -47.47 47.34
CA LYS A 41 1.20 -47.01 45.98
C LYS A 41 -0.01 -46.49 45.22
N GLN A 42 -1.19 -47.08 45.42
CA GLN A 42 -2.43 -46.62 44.80
C GLN A 42 -2.89 -45.28 45.39
N GLU A 43 -2.81 -45.11 46.71
CA GLU A 43 -3.13 -43.85 47.38
C GLU A 43 -2.19 -42.71 46.95
N ASP A 44 -0.89 -42.97 46.83
CA ASP A 44 0.08 -41.98 46.35
C ASP A 44 -0.21 -41.58 44.89
N LYS A 45 -0.60 -42.56 44.05
CA LYS A 45 -1.01 -42.30 42.66
C LYS A 45 -2.30 -41.50 42.59
N GLU A 46 -3.28 -41.80 43.45
CA GLU A 46 -4.55 -41.06 43.52
C GLU A 46 -4.29 -39.60 43.92
N ARG A 47 -3.46 -39.35 44.94
CA ARG A 47 -3.07 -37.99 45.33
C ARG A 47 -2.42 -37.21 44.20
N LEU A 48 -1.53 -37.85 43.43
CA LEU A 48 -0.90 -37.24 42.26
C LEU A 48 -1.94 -36.92 41.17
N LEU A 49 -2.85 -37.84 40.88
CA LEU A 49 -3.90 -37.64 39.89
C LEU A 49 -4.85 -36.50 40.29
N LEU A 50 -5.24 -36.41 41.55
CA LEU A 50 -6.06 -35.30 42.05
C LEU A 50 -5.35 -33.94 41.90
N THR A 51 -4.04 -33.90 42.17
CA THR A 51 -3.22 -32.69 41.97
C THR A 51 -3.13 -32.30 40.49
N ASN A 52 -2.99 -33.28 39.61
CA ASN A 52 -2.96 -33.06 38.17
C ASN A 52 -4.31 -32.57 37.65
N ILE A 53 -5.42 -33.14 38.12
CA ILE A 53 -6.78 -32.69 37.77
C ILE A 53 -6.96 -31.22 38.17
N ALA A 54 -6.63 -30.85 39.40
CA ALA A 54 -6.74 -29.47 39.87
C ALA A 54 -5.90 -28.49 39.03
N THR A 55 -4.72 -28.91 38.58
CA THR A 55 -3.88 -28.10 37.67
C THR A 55 -4.53 -27.96 36.30
N LEU A 56 -5.02 -29.05 35.71
CA LEU A 56 -5.68 -29.05 34.41
C LEU A 56 -6.97 -28.21 34.41
N GLU A 57 -7.73 -28.23 35.50
CA GLU A 57 -8.92 -27.39 35.67
C GLU A 57 -8.57 -25.89 35.68
N LYS A 58 -7.49 -25.50 36.40
CA LYS A 58 -6.98 -24.13 36.38
C LYS A 58 -6.50 -23.72 34.99
N GLU A 59 -5.82 -24.60 34.27
CA GLU A 59 -5.42 -24.31 32.90
C GLU A 59 -6.62 -24.20 31.95
N ALA A 60 -7.63 -25.06 32.10
CA ALA A 60 -8.84 -25.03 31.29
C ALA A 60 -9.60 -23.71 31.47
N THR A 61 -9.77 -23.27 32.72
CA THR A 61 -10.41 -21.97 33.02
C THR A 61 -9.60 -20.79 32.48
N ALA A 62 -8.28 -20.79 32.61
CA ALA A 62 -7.42 -19.75 32.04
C ALA A 62 -7.51 -19.72 30.49
N ARG A 63 -7.49 -20.89 29.83
CA ARG A 63 -7.67 -20.99 28.38
C ARG A 63 -9.05 -20.48 27.94
N GLN A 64 -10.11 -20.78 28.70
CA GLN A 64 -11.46 -20.31 28.41
C GLN A 64 -11.56 -18.77 28.51
N GLN A 65 -11.02 -18.17 29.57
CA GLN A 65 -10.98 -16.71 29.71
C GLN A 65 -10.22 -16.04 28.56
N SER A 66 -9.08 -16.61 28.17
CA SER A 66 -8.30 -16.13 27.02
C SER A 66 -9.09 -16.25 25.72
N GLN A 67 -9.78 -17.38 25.49
CA GLN A 67 -10.62 -17.57 24.32
C GLN A 67 -11.77 -16.56 24.25
N GLU A 68 -12.43 -16.29 25.38
CA GLU A 68 -13.51 -15.29 25.46
C GLU A 68 -12.99 -13.88 25.17
N ALA A 69 -11.79 -13.53 25.66
CA ALA A 69 -11.14 -12.26 25.34
C ALA A 69 -10.82 -12.13 23.84
N TYR A 70 -10.31 -13.20 23.21
CA TYR A 70 -10.05 -13.20 21.77
C TYR A 70 -11.34 -13.11 20.94
N LYS A 71 -12.43 -13.76 21.38
CA LYS A 71 -13.75 -13.63 20.73
C LYS A 71 -14.26 -12.19 20.76
N ARG A 72 -14.14 -11.50 21.90
CA ARG A 72 -14.53 -10.08 22.02
C ARG A 72 -13.70 -9.19 21.09
N LYS A 73 -12.38 -9.36 21.10
CA LYS A 73 -11.48 -8.62 20.18
C LYS A 73 -11.80 -8.87 18.71
N ALA A 74 -12.13 -10.11 18.34
CA ALA A 74 -12.50 -10.43 16.96
C ALA A 74 -13.76 -9.66 16.51
N VAL A 75 -14.77 -9.58 17.38
CA VAL A 75 -16.00 -8.81 17.11
C VAL A 75 -15.71 -7.32 17.01
N GLU A 76 -14.89 -6.76 17.91
CA GLU A 76 -14.47 -5.34 17.86
C GLU A 76 -13.73 -5.03 16.55
N CYS A 77 -12.77 -5.87 16.14
CA CYS A 77 -12.06 -5.71 14.88
C CYS A 77 -12.99 -5.82 13.67
N GLN A 78 -13.98 -6.73 13.71
CA GLN A 78 -14.97 -6.86 12.65
C GLN A 78 -15.84 -5.60 12.53
N GLN A 79 -16.29 -5.04 13.66
CA GLN A 79 -17.07 -3.80 13.67
C GLN A 79 -16.26 -2.63 13.11
N GLN A 80 -15.00 -2.48 13.55
CA GLN A 80 -14.10 -1.44 13.03
C GLN A 80 -13.88 -1.56 11.52
N ALA A 81 -13.74 -2.79 11.00
CA ALA A 81 -13.58 -3.01 9.57
C ALA A 81 -14.84 -2.58 8.78
N GLU A 82 -16.03 -2.85 9.30
CA GLU A 82 -17.28 -2.45 8.65
C GLU A 82 -17.50 -0.93 8.71
N ASP A 83 -17.21 -0.30 9.85
CA ASP A 83 -17.29 1.17 9.99
C ASP A 83 -16.35 1.88 9.01
N LEU A 84 -15.12 1.37 8.85
CA LEU A 84 -14.16 1.87 7.87
C LEU A 84 -14.65 1.63 6.44
N ARG A 85 -15.24 0.48 6.15
CA ARG A 85 -15.80 0.17 4.83
C ARG A 85 -16.92 1.15 4.45
N VAL A 86 -17.85 1.41 5.35
CA VAL A 86 -18.94 2.39 5.13
C VAL A 86 -18.35 3.80 4.92
N THR A 87 -17.34 4.17 5.70
CA THR A 87 -16.64 5.45 5.56
C THR A 87 -15.98 5.59 4.18
N VAL A 88 -15.30 4.55 3.71
CA VAL A 88 -14.70 4.53 2.37
C VAL A 88 -15.77 4.65 1.29
N GLN A 89 -16.88 3.92 1.39
CA GLN A 89 -17.99 4.01 0.44
C GLN A 89 -18.56 5.44 0.36
N LYS A 90 -18.73 6.10 1.50
CA LYS A 90 -19.16 7.50 1.56
C LYS A 90 -18.19 8.43 0.81
N TYR A 91 -16.89 8.32 1.05
CA TYR A 91 -15.89 9.17 0.38
C TYR A 91 -15.79 8.87 -1.13
N VAL A 92 -15.93 7.61 -1.54
CA VAL A 92 -16.01 7.24 -2.96
C VAL A 92 -17.24 7.88 -3.63
N GLY A 93 -18.39 7.88 -2.96
CA GLY A 93 -19.59 8.58 -3.44
C GLY A 93 -19.35 10.08 -3.63
N GLN A 94 -18.80 10.75 -2.62
CA GLN A 94 -18.46 12.17 -2.69
C GLN A 94 -17.46 12.49 -3.81
N LEU A 95 -16.47 11.62 -4.04
CA LEU A 95 -15.50 11.79 -5.11
C LEU A 95 -16.14 11.66 -6.50
N ASN A 96 -17.05 10.71 -6.68
CA ASN A 96 -17.79 10.54 -7.94
C ASN A 96 -18.72 11.74 -8.23
N GLU A 97 -19.41 12.25 -7.20
CA GLU A 97 -20.23 13.47 -7.31
C GLU A 97 -19.36 14.67 -7.70
N ALA A 98 -18.24 14.89 -7.00
CA ALA A 98 -17.32 15.97 -7.32
C ALA A 98 -16.73 15.84 -8.74
N GLN A 99 -16.38 14.64 -9.17
CA GLN A 99 -15.88 14.37 -10.52
C GLN A 99 -16.94 14.70 -11.58
N THR A 100 -18.20 14.35 -11.34
CA THR A 100 -19.32 14.68 -12.23
C THR A 100 -19.48 16.19 -12.35
N ILE A 101 -19.49 16.91 -11.22
CA ILE A 101 -19.59 18.38 -11.20
C ILE A 101 -18.41 19.02 -11.96
N VAL A 102 -17.18 18.54 -11.75
CA VAL A 102 -16.00 19.05 -12.45
C VAL A 102 -16.13 18.84 -13.96
N GLN A 103 -16.60 17.68 -14.41
CA GLN A 103 -16.80 17.39 -15.82
C GLN A 103 -17.87 18.29 -16.47
N GLU A 104 -18.99 18.52 -15.76
CA GLU A 104 -20.03 19.44 -16.20
C GLU A 104 -19.51 20.89 -16.32
N LYS A 105 -18.76 21.36 -15.31
CA LYS A 105 -18.16 22.70 -15.33
C LYS A 105 -17.10 22.86 -16.41
N ALA A 106 -16.28 21.83 -16.65
CA ALA A 106 -15.30 21.83 -17.74
C ALA A 106 -16.00 21.96 -19.10
N SER A 107 -17.05 21.16 -19.34
CA SER A 107 -17.85 21.21 -20.57
C SER A 107 -18.52 22.58 -20.76
N ALA A 108 -19.06 23.17 -19.69
CA ALA A 108 -19.64 24.51 -19.72
C ALA A 108 -18.59 25.59 -20.02
N TYR A 109 -17.40 25.47 -19.43
CA TYR A 109 -16.30 26.38 -19.68
C TYR A 109 -15.83 26.33 -21.14
N GLU A 110 -15.70 25.15 -21.73
CA GLU A 110 -15.34 24.98 -23.14
C GLU A 110 -16.35 25.68 -24.07
N GLN A 111 -17.66 25.55 -23.80
CA GLN A 111 -18.69 26.24 -24.58
C GLN A 111 -18.57 27.76 -24.47
N VAL A 112 -18.34 28.29 -23.27
CA VAL A 112 -18.16 29.74 -23.06
C VAL A 112 -16.88 30.23 -23.71
N SER A 113 -15.78 29.48 -23.58
CA SER A 113 -14.49 29.79 -24.21
C SER A 113 -14.63 29.87 -25.73
N PHE A 114 -15.33 28.91 -26.36
CA PHE A 114 -15.58 28.93 -27.80
C PHE A 114 -16.43 30.14 -28.22
N ARG A 115 -17.49 30.47 -27.48
CA ARG A 115 -18.31 31.67 -27.75
C ARG A 115 -17.51 32.95 -27.60
N HIS A 116 -16.66 33.03 -26.57
CA HIS A 116 -15.78 34.17 -26.35
C HIS A 116 -14.82 34.37 -27.53
N GLN A 117 -14.20 33.28 -28.01
CA GLN A 117 -13.30 33.34 -29.17
C GLN A 117 -14.02 33.85 -30.43
N ARG A 118 -15.24 33.37 -30.70
CA ARG A 118 -16.04 33.86 -31.84
C ARG A 118 -16.39 35.35 -31.71
N LEU A 119 -16.83 35.79 -30.54
CA LEU A 119 -17.12 37.21 -30.30
C LEU A 119 -15.86 38.08 -30.40
N GLN A 120 -14.69 37.55 -29.98
CA GLN A 120 -13.42 38.24 -30.12
C GLN A 120 -13.05 38.43 -31.61
N GLU A 121 -13.25 37.41 -32.45
CA GLU A 121 -13.05 37.50 -33.90
C GLU A 121 -14.01 38.51 -34.56
N GLU A 122 -15.28 38.52 -34.15
CA GLU A 122 -16.28 39.50 -34.60
C GLU A 122 -15.92 40.93 -34.19
N LEU A 123 -15.47 41.14 -32.94
CA LEU A 123 -15.01 42.43 -32.44
C LEU A 123 -13.81 42.96 -33.24
N VAL A 124 -12.82 42.12 -33.52
CA VAL A 124 -11.67 42.49 -34.36
C VAL A 124 -12.14 42.91 -35.76
N THR A 125 -13.08 42.15 -36.33
CA THR A 125 -13.64 42.45 -37.66
C THR A 125 -14.40 43.79 -37.67
N LEU A 126 -15.22 44.04 -36.66
CA LEU A 126 -16.01 45.27 -36.56
C LEU A 126 -15.13 46.49 -36.29
N ARG A 127 -14.09 46.33 -35.45
CA ARG A 127 -13.09 47.36 -35.16
C ARG A 127 -12.34 47.80 -36.42
N ARG A 128 -11.91 46.83 -37.25
CA ARG A 128 -11.30 47.10 -38.56
C ARG A 128 -12.24 47.87 -39.50
N LYS A 129 -13.52 47.49 -39.55
CA LYS A 129 -14.53 48.20 -40.36
C LYS A 129 -14.74 49.64 -39.87
N TYR A 130 -14.82 49.83 -38.56
CA TYR A 130 -14.94 51.15 -37.95
C TYR A 130 -13.72 52.03 -38.24
N GLU A 131 -12.51 51.50 -38.07
CA GLU A 131 -11.26 52.22 -38.36
C GLU A 131 -11.15 52.60 -39.84
N ARG A 132 -11.59 51.72 -40.76
CA ARG A 132 -11.69 52.03 -42.20
C ARG A 132 -12.66 53.18 -42.47
N LEU A 133 -13.90 53.10 -41.97
CA LEU A 133 -14.92 54.14 -42.18
C LEU A 133 -14.48 55.48 -41.58
N ARG A 134 -13.87 55.46 -40.38
CA ARG A 134 -13.33 56.66 -39.74
C ARG A 134 -12.21 57.30 -40.55
N LYS A 135 -11.30 56.51 -41.14
CA LYS A 135 -10.25 57.04 -42.04
C LYS A 135 -10.87 57.68 -43.29
N ILE A 136 -11.91 57.07 -43.87
CA ILE A 136 -12.64 57.60 -45.03
C ILE A 136 -13.33 58.93 -44.70
N GLU A 137 -13.99 59.05 -43.54
CA GLU A 137 -14.60 60.31 -43.08
C GLU A 137 -13.56 61.41 -42.82
N GLN A 138 -12.33 61.05 -42.44
CA GLN A 138 -11.26 62.00 -42.13
C GLN A 138 -10.41 62.39 -43.35
N SER A 139 -10.45 61.61 -44.43
CA SER A 139 -9.70 61.89 -45.66
C SER A 139 -10.51 62.79 -46.61
N HIS A 140 -10.01 63.99 -46.89
CA HIS A 140 -10.57 64.89 -47.91
C HIS A 140 -10.01 64.63 -49.33
N ASN A 141 -9.13 63.63 -49.52
CA ASN A 141 -8.44 63.37 -50.79
C ASN A 141 -8.17 61.88 -51.03
N ALA A 142 -8.37 61.41 -52.28
CA ALA A 142 -8.40 59.99 -52.64
C ALA A 142 -7.04 59.25 -52.51
N ASP A 143 -5.91 59.96 -52.60
CA ASP A 143 -4.56 59.37 -52.51
C ASP A 143 -4.17 58.93 -51.09
N GLU A 144 -4.69 59.58 -50.04
CA GLU A 144 -4.43 59.18 -48.65
C GLU A 144 -5.12 57.85 -48.29
N VAL A 145 -6.26 57.57 -48.91
CA VAL A 145 -7.03 56.34 -48.71
C VAL A 145 -6.27 55.13 -49.26
N LEU A 146 -5.67 55.26 -50.44
CA LEU A 146 -4.88 54.22 -51.11
C LEU A 146 -3.60 53.86 -50.33
N LEU A 147 -2.90 54.85 -49.78
CA LEU A 147 -1.71 54.62 -48.97
C LEU A 147 -2.03 53.92 -47.64
N ALA A 148 -3.16 54.26 -47.02
CA ALA A 148 -3.63 53.60 -45.79
C ALA A 148 -4.04 52.13 -46.03
N GLU A 149 -4.64 51.80 -47.18
CA GLU A 149 -4.99 50.41 -47.53
C GLU A 149 -3.76 49.51 -47.73
N ILE A 150 -2.70 50.04 -48.35
CA ILE A 150 -1.42 49.33 -48.52
C ILE A 150 -0.78 49.03 -47.15
N GLN A 151 -0.90 49.96 -46.20
CA GLN A 151 -0.34 49.79 -44.86
C GLN A 151 -1.13 48.78 -44.02
N ASP A 152 -2.46 48.80 -44.09
CA ASP A 152 -3.32 47.84 -43.40
C ASP A 152 -3.11 46.40 -43.93
N TYR A 153 -2.86 46.21 -45.24
CA TYR A 153 -2.49 44.91 -45.81
C TYR A 153 -1.16 44.36 -45.27
N LYS A 154 -0.18 45.22 -44.96
CA LYS A 154 1.12 44.79 -44.40
C LYS A 154 1.01 44.32 -42.94
N VAL A 155 0.14 44.94 -42.14
CA VAL A 155 -0.07 44.58 -40.72
C VAL A 155 -0.78 43.23 -40.58
N VAL A 156 -1.70 42.90 -41.48
CA VAL A 156 -2.41 41.60 -41.49
C VAL A 156 -1.46 40.41 -41.66
N TYR A 157 -0.40 40.55 -42.46
CA TYR A 157 0.62 39.49 -42.64
C TYR A 157 1.54 39.28 -41.42
N ALA A 158 1.66 40.29 -40.55
CA ALA A 158 2.44 40.19 -39.32
C ALA A 158 1.64 39.54 -38.19
N ASP A 159 0.35 39.85 -38.09
CA ASP A 159 -0.49 39.50 -36.94
C ASP A 159 -1.07 38.06 -37.00
N SER A 160 -1.33 37.53 -38.21
CA SER A 160 -1.77 36.14 -38.41
C SER A 160 -0.75 35.08 -37.93
N ARG A 161 0.50 35.46 -37.65
CA ARG A 161 1.52 34.57 -37.07
C ARG A 161 1.47 34.50 -35.54
N CYS A 162 0.81 35.44 -34.85
CA CYS A 162 0.96 35.63 -33.41
C CYS A 162 -0.19 35.08 -32.54
N ILE A 163 -1.39 34.87 -33.07
CA ILE A 163 -2.57 34.64 -32.21
C ILE A 163 -2.77 33.16 -31.84
N PHE A 164 -2.30 32.20 -32.65
CA PHE A 164 -2.56 30.77 -32.40
C PHE A 164 -1.47 30.04 -31.56
N LEU A 165 -0.25 30.57 -31.47
CA LEU A 165 0.87 29.87 -30.81
C LEU A 165 0.98 30.11 -29.30
N ASN A 166 0.38 31.15 -28.72
CA ASN A 166 0.79 31.61 -27.39
C ASN A 166 0.18 30.88 -26.19
N ILE A 167 -0.92 30.10 -26.35
CA ILE A 167 -1.55 29.42 -25.19
C ILE A 167 -1.18 27.93 -25.11
N ARG A 168 -1.06 27.22 -26.25
CA ARG A 168 -0.69 25.79 -26.28
C ARG A 168 0.81 25.51 -26.09
N ASN A 169 1.69 26.46 -26.43
CA ASN A 169 3.14 26.22 -26.40
C ASN A 169 3.78 26.40 -25.01
N PHE A 170 3.15 27.08 -24.05
CA PHE A 170 3.78 27.41 -22.78
C PHE A 170 4.07 26.16 -21.92
N SER A 171 3.10 25.26 -21.78
CA SER A 171 3.26 24.01 -20.99
C SER A 171 4.20 22.99 -21.67
N VAL A 172 4.17 22.91 -23.01
CA VAL A 172 5.01 22.00 -23.78
C VAL A 172 6.48 22.45 -23.79
N TYR A 173 6.73 23.76 -23.83
CA TYR A 173 8.09 24.31 -23.82
C TYR A 173 8.81 23.99 -22.50
N GLU A 174 8.13 24.08 -21.35
CA GLU A 174 8.72 23.74 -20.06
C GLU A 174 9.06 22.24 -19.93
N GLN A 175 8.20 21.36 -20.46
CA GLN A 175 8.44 19.91 -20.47
C GLN A 175 9.57 19.50 -21.42
N LEU A 176 9.76 20.20 -22.53
CA LEU A 176 10.81 19.92 -23.51
C LEU A 176 12.13 20.67 -23.23
N THR A 177 12.17 21.55 -22.24
CA THR A 177 13.39 22.29 -21.87
C THR A 177 14.23 21.49 -20.87
N CYS A 178 15.55 21.50 -21.07
CA CYS A 178 16.50 20.79 -20.21
C CYS A 178 16.44 21.35 -18.77
N PRO A 179 16.25 20.50 -17.75
CA PRO A 179 16.13 20.95 -16.37
C PRO A 179 17.44 21.50 -15.79
N THR A 180 18.59 21.22 -16.42
CA THR A 180 19.92 21.67 -15.96
C THR A 180 20.23 23.11 -16.37
N CYS A 181 19.99 23.47 -17.62
CA CYS A 181 20.26 24.84 -18.10
C CYS A 181 19.01 25.72 -18.20
N LYS A 182 17.80 25.13 -18.22
CA LYS A 182 16.52 25.84 -18.44
C LYS A 182 16.49 26.68 -19.73
N THR A 183 17.40 26.43 -20.67
CA THR A 183 17.54 27.19 -21.93
C THR A 183 17.41 26.29 -23.15
N ASN A 184 18.21 25.21 -23.19
CA ASN A 184 18.25 24.31 -24.35
C ASN A 184 17.15 23.24 -24.26
N LYS A 185 16.67 22.77 -25.40
CA LYS A 185 15.73 21.64 -25.48
C LYS A 185 16.41 20.33 -25.07
N LYS A 186 15.61 19.38 -24.58
CA LYS A 186 16.02 18.00 -24.30
C LYS A 186 16.33 17.29 -25.60
N ASP A 187 17.57 16.86 -25.79
CA ASP A 187 18.03 16.16 -26.99
C ASP A 187 19.08 15.08 -26.70
N ALA A 188 19.24 14.67 -25.44
CA ALA A 188 20.13 13.57 -25.06
C ALA A 188 19.61 12.76 -23.87
N ILE A 189 19.83 11.44 -23.89
CA ILE A 189 19.42 10.49 -22.85
C ILE A 189 20.64 9.80 -22.23
N LEU A 190 20.58 9.54 -20.92
CA LEU A 190 21.51 8.67 -20.23
C LEU A 190 21.01 7.22 -20.23
N THR A 191 21.77 6.28 -20.77
CA THR A 191 21.33 4.88 -20.93
C THR A 191 21.24 4.11 -19.61
N LYS A 192 21.99 4.50 -18.58
CA LYS A 192 22.00 3.84 -17.26
C LYS A 192 20.80 4.17 -16.39
N CYS A 193 20.19 5.34 -16.55
CA CYS A 193 19.10 5.80 -15.69
C CYS A 193 17.92 6.42 -16.44
N PHE A 194 17.97 6.40 -17.77
CA PHE A 194 16.94 6.91 -18.70
C PHE A 194 16.49 8.35 -18.44
N HIS A 195 17.34 9.16 -17.82
CA HIS A 195 17.07 10.59 -17.60
C HIS A 195 17.54 11.41 -18.80
N VAL A 196 16.70 12.37 -19.21
CA VAL A 196 16.85 13.15 -20.44
C VAL A 196 17.23 14.60 -20.14
N PHE A 197 18.23 15.11 -20.84
CA PHE A 197 18.79 16.47 -20.73
C PHE A 197 19.14 17.01 -22.13
N CYS A 198 19.75 18.20 -22.22
CA CYS A 198 20.39 18.62 -23.47
C CYS A 198 21.80 18.04 -23.58
N LEU A 199 22.24 17.80 -24.81
CA LEU A 199 23.55 17.25 -25.12
C LEU A 199 24.67 18.16 -24.61
N ASN A 200 24.48 19.48 -24.68
CA ASN A 200 25.45 20.45 -24.17
C ASN A 200 25.71 20.25 -22.67
N CYS A 201 24.66 20.12 -21.85
CA CYS A 201 24.82 19.90 -20.41
C CYS A 201 25.49 18.55 -20.08
N LEU A 202 25.20 17.49 -20.85
CA LEU A 202 25.84 16.19 -20.64
C LEU A 202 27.32 16.21 -21.06
N LYS A 203 27.66 16.83 -22.21
CA LYS A 203 29.04 16.97 -22.67
C LYS A 203 29.89 17.79 -21.70
N THR A 204 29.41 18.95 -21.25
CA THR A 204 30.14 19.78 -20.27
C THR A 204 30.42 19.00 -18.98
N ARG A 205 29.46 18.21 -18.48
CA ARG A 205 29.68 17.36 -17.28
C ARG A 205 30.67 16.23 -17.52
N TYR A 206 30.68 15.65 -18.72
CA TYR A 206 31.64 14.62 -19.10
C TYR A 206 33.07 15.17 -19.17
N GLU A 207 33.25 16.34 -19.79
CA GLU A 207 34.53 17.05 -19.94
C GLU A 207 35.10 17.55 -18.60
N THR A 208 34.23 18.11 -17.75
CA THR A 208 34.60 18.60 -16.39
C THR A 208 34.79 17.48 -15.35
N ARG A 209 34.80 16.20 -15.78
CA ARG A 209 34.91 15.01 -14.93
C ARG A 209 33.80 14.86 -13.87
N ASN A 210 32.74 15.66 -13.91
CA ASN A 210 31.57 15.53 -13.05
C ASN A 210 30.54 14.54 -13.65
N ARG A 211 30.98 13.31 -13.85
CA ARG A 211 30.31 12.23 -14.61
C ARG A 211 29.16 11.56 -13.86
N LYS A 212 28.27 12.37 -13.27
CA LYS A 212 27.08 11.92 -12.52
C LYS A 212 25.81 12.56 -13.07
N CYS A 213 24.76 11.76 -13.19
CA CYS A 213 23.45 12.18 -13.64
C CYS A 213 22.95 13.37 -12.78
N PRO A 214 22.53 14.49 -13.38
CA PRO A 214 22.01 15.64 -12.64
C PRO A 214 20.78 15.35 -11.76
N LYS A 215 20.04 14.25 -12.05
CA LYS A 215 18.77 13.93 -11.39
C LYS A 215 18.89 12.83 -10.32
N CYS A 216 19.58 11.73 -10.61
CA CYS A 216 19.70 10.59 -9.70
C CYS A 216 21.14 10.27 -9.27
N ASN A 217 22.11 11.11 -9.65
CA ASN A 217 23.52 10.97 -9.28
C ASN A 217 24.22 9.68 -9.76
N ALA A 218 23.56 8.87 -10.61
CA ALA A 218 24.15 7.69 -11.23
C ALA A 218 25.37 8.07 -12.09
N THR A 219 26.45 7.30 -11.98
CA THR A 219 27.69 7.53 -12.75
C THR A 219 27.51 7.11 -14.21
N PHE A 220 28.01 7.92 -15.16
CA PHE A 220 27.93 7.63 -16.59
C PHE A 220 29.28 7.84 -17.31
N GLY A 221 29.59 6.99 -18.28
CA GLY A 221 30.80 7.01 -19.11
C GLY A 221 30.58 7.57 -20.51
N ALA A 222 31.59 7.41 -21.38
CA ALA A 222 31.57 7.94 -22.76
C ALA A 222 30.43 7.36 -23.61
N ASN A 223 30.11 6.08 -23.39
CA ASN A 223 29.10 5.34 -24.14
C ASN A 223 27.73 5.36 -23.47
N ASP A 224 27.59 6.06 -22.35
CA ASP A 224 26.37 6.03 -21.54
C ASP A 224 25.43 7.22 -21.80
N TYR A 225 25.72 8.05 -22.80
CA TYR A 225 24.84 9.13 -23.24
C TYR A 225 24.72 9.17 -24.76
N HIS A 226 23.48 9.32 -25.25
CA HIS A 226 23.18 9.35 -26.68
C HIS A 226 22.24 10.50 -27.03
N ARG A 227 22.38 11.01 -28.26
CA ARG A 227 21.47 12.01 -28.79
C ARG A 227 20.14 11.37 -29.14
N ILE A 228 19.04 12.04 -28.81
CA ILE A 228 17.68 11.65 -29.18
C ILE A 228 16.99 12.81 -29.87
N TYR A 229 16.05 12.50 -30.76
CA TYR A 229 15.24 13.49 -31.46
C TYR A 229 13.80 13.36 -30.98
N LEU A 230 13.32 14.36 -30.24
CA LEU A 230 11.93 14.45 -29.80
C LEU A 230 11.14 15.21 -30.87
N THR A 231 10.20 14.52 -31.52
CA THR A 231 9.25 15.08 -32.50
C THR A 231 7.95 15.48 -31.84
#